data_AF-A0A1C5VHH9-F1
#
_entry.id   AF-A0A1C5VHH9-F1
#
_cell.length_a   1.000
_cell.length_b   1.000
_cell.length_c   1.000
_cell.angle_alpha   90.00
_cell.angle_beta   90.00
_cell.angle_gamma   90.00
#
_symmetry.space_group_name_H-M   'P 1'
#
loop_
_entity.id
_entity.type
_entity.pdbx_description
1 polymer ?
#
loop_
_entity_poly.entity_id
_entity_poly.type
_entity_poly.pdbx_seq_one_letter_code
_entity_poly.pdbx_strand_id
1 'polypeptide(L)'
;MTLSLFWSRYTLELHERHLRDVDAMYRYVIAREKWNWFLSQIPEKEQVQILRGHNHGDESWSCRKWLDHMLEWMKENKPAAVYEAVAERVRAMEAKPIEELEKQAAHSLSQEELHTLRQAGYFRCVDVPEGEE
;
A
#
# COMPACT_ATOMS: atom_id res chain seq x y z
N MET A 1 -16.72 -0.81 -0.03
CA MET A 1 -15.62 -1.25 -0.92
C MET A 1 -14.89 -0.04 -1.55
N THR A 2 -13.99 0.65 -0.82
CA THR A 2 -13.14 1.72 -1.41
C THR A 2 -11.64 1.52 -1.32
N LEU A 3 -11.16 0.66 -0.41
CA LEU A 3 -9.79 0.15 -0.53
C LEU A 3 -9.57 -0.42 -1.95
N SER A 4 -10.61 -0.98 -2.58
CA SER A 4 -10.58 -1.48 -3.95
C SER A 4 -10.25 -0.40 -5.00
N LEU A 5 -10.67 0.86 -4.85
CA LEU A 5 -10.36 1.90 -5.84
C LEU A 5 -8.89 2.30 -5.79
N PHE A 6 -8.34 2.47 -4.58
CA PHE A 6 -6.92 2.76 -4.38
C PHE A 6 -6.06 1.66 -4.95
N TRP A 7 -6.37 0.42 -4.58
CA TRP A 7 -5.60 -0.71 -5.04
C TRP A 7 -5.78 -1.01 -6.53
N SER A 8 -6.96 -0.73 -7.11
CA SER A 8 -7.17 -0.79 -8.56
C SER A 8 -6.29 0.20 -9.32
N ARG A 9 -6.24 1.47 -8.88
CA ARG A 9 -5.34 2.47 -9.45
C ARG A 9 -3.87 2.07 -9.29
N TYR A 10 -3.50 1.56 -8.12
CA TYR A 10 -2.13 1.13 -7.88
C TYR A 10 -1.71 -0.03 -8.79
N THR A 11 -2.60 -0.98 -9.05
CA THR A 11 -2.35 -2.06 -10.02
C THR A 11 -2.14 -1.51 -11.43
N LEU A 12 -2.92 -0.51 -11.86
CA LEU A 12 -2.70 0.15 -13.16
C LEU A 12 -1.34 0.85 -13.22
N GLU A 13 -0.94 1.57 -12.17
CA GLU A 13 0.38 2.21 -12.11
C GLU A 13 1.54 1.21 -12.14
N LEU A 14 1.38 0.03 -11.54
CA LEU A 14 2.37 -1.03 -11.62
C LEU A 14 2.44 -1.62 -13.04
N HIS A 15 1.29 -1.77 -13.70
CA HIS A 15 1.20 -2.24 -15.08
C HIS A 15 1.84 -1.26 -16.07
N GLU A 16 1.58 0.04 -15.92
CA GLU A 16 2.19 1.13 -16.70
C GLU A 16 3.73 1.17 -16.60
N ARG A 17 4.30 0.55 -15.55
CA ARG A 17 5.77 0.45 -15.36
C ARG A 17 6.40 -0.74 -16.07
N HIS A 18 5.61 -1.59 -16.75
CA HIS A 18 6.09 -2.77 -17.48
C HIS A 18 7.02 -3.67 -16.65
N LEU A 19 6.70 -3.85 -15.37
CA LEU A 19 7.44 -4.71 -14.45
C LEU A 19 7.13 -6.18 -14.74
N ARG A 20 8.03 -7.09 -14.32
CA ARG A 20 7.68 -8.52 -14.24
C ARG A 20 6.54 -8.67 -13.23
N ASP A 21 5.66 -9.64 -13.45
CA ASP A 21 4.50 -9.86 -12.57
C ASP A 21 4.92 -10.06 -11.10
N VAL A 22 6.02 -10.78 -10.86
CA VAL A 22 6.56 -10.99 -9.50
C VAL A 22 7.07 -9.70 -8.84
N ASP A 23 7.61 -8.75 -9.62
CA ASP A 23 8.08 -7.46 -9.11
C ASP A 23 6.89 -6.53 -8.82
N ALA A 24 5.84 -6.60 -9.65
CA ALA A 24 4.59 -5.90 -9.41
C ALA A 24 3.91 -6.44 -8.14
N MET A 25 3.83 -7.77 -7.99
CA MET A 25 3.31 -8.43 -6.79
C MET A 25 4.08 -8.01 -5.54
N TYR A 26 5.42 -8.04 -5.59
CA TYR A 26 6.26 -7.56 -4.49
C TYR A 26 5.93 -6.12 -4.09
N ARG A 27 5.92 -5.19 -5.05
CA ARG A 27 5.61 -3.77 -4.78
C ARG A 27 4.21 -3.59 -4.21
N TYR A 28 3.23 -4.34 -4.72
CA TYR A 28 1.85 -4.33 -4.23
C TYR A 28 1.77 -4.76 -2.77
N VAL A 29 2.42 -5.86 -2.41
CA VAL A 29 2.46 -6.37 -1.03
C VAL A 29 3.11 -5.36 -0.07
N ILE A 30 4.27 -4.79 -0.44
CA ILE A 30 4.94 -3.80 0.39
C ILE A 30 4.11 -2.51 0.53
N ALA A 31 3.46 -2.07 -0.55
CA ALA A 31 2.58 -0.91 -0.50
C ALA A 31 1.39 -1.14 0.45
N ARG A 32 0.82 -2.35 0.47
CA ARG A 32 -0.25 -2.70 1.43
C ARG A 32 0.21 -2.55 2.87
N GLU A 33 1.39 -3.04 3.22
CA GLU A 33 1.93 -2.85 4.56
C GLU A 33 2.06 -1.37 4.93
N LYS A 34 2.55 -0.55 3.99
CA LYS A 34 2.73 0.89 4.23
C LYS A 34 1.42 1.65 4.36
N TRP A 35 0.44 1.38 3.51
CA TRP A 35 -0.68 2.31 3.30
C TRP A 35 -2.03 1.78 3.77
N ASN A 36 -2.23 0.47 3.91
CA ASN A 36 -3.55 -0.10 4.16
C ASN A 36 -4.17 0.41 5.50
N TRP A 37 -3.34 0.59 6.53
CA TRP A 37 -3.79 1.19 7.78
C TRP A 37 -4.20 2.66 7.62
N PHE A 38 -3.44 3.45 6.86
CA PHE A 38 -3.76 4.86 6.66
C PHE A 38 -5.04 5.03 5.84
N LEU A 39 -5.18 4.27 4.76
CA LEU A 39 -6.38 4.27 3.92
C LEU A 39 -7.63 3.91 4.75
N SER A 40 -7.52 3.03 5.74
CA SER A 40 -8.65 2.67 6.62
C SER A 40 -9.06 3.80 7.59
N GLN A 41 -8.24 4.84 7.76
CA GLN A 41 -8.61 6.02 8.56
C GLN A 41 -9.53 6.99 7.82
N ILE A 42 -9.61 6.87 6.49
CA ILE A 42 -10.42 7.74 5.64
C ILE A 42 -11.75 7.06 5.36
N PRO A 43 -12.90 7.68 5.66
CA PRO A 43 -14.20 7.10 5.35
C PRO A 43 -14.32 6.82 3.85
N GLU A 44 -14.92 5.69 3.50
CA GLU A 44 -15.13 5.24 2.12
C GLU A 44 -15.72 6.34 1.23
N LYS A 45 -16.80 6.99 1.68
CA LYS A 45 -17.42 8.09 0.93
C LYS A 45 -16.42 9.20 0.56
N GLU A 46 -15.52 9.53 1.47
CA GLU A 46 -14.52 10.58 1.28
C GLU A 46 -13.42 10.11 0.32
N GLN A 47 -13.01 8.83 0.40
CA GLN A 47 -12.10 8.24 -0.58
C GLN A 47 -12.65 8.35 -2.01
N VAL A 48 -13.95 8.06 -2.21
CA VAL A 48 -14.61 8.23 -3.53
C VAL A 48 -14.66 9.69 -3.95
N GLN A 49 -14.97 10.60 -3.03
CA GLN A 49 -15.09 12.03 -3.33
C GLN A 49 -13.75 12.64 -3.73
N ILE A 50 -12.69 12.36 -2.98
CA ILE A 50 -11.32 12.82 -3.28
C ILE A 50 -10.88 12.33 -4.66
N LEU A 51 -11.26 11.10 -5.04
CA LEU A 51 -10.90 10.52 -6.33
C LEU A 51 -11.69 11.02 -7.53
N ARG A 52 -12.84 11.63 -7.31
CA ARG A 52 -13.85 11.75 -8.35
C ARG A 52 -13.29 12.54 -9.54
N GLY A 53 -13.26 11.88 -10.71
CA GLY A 53 -12.71 12.46 -11.94
C GLY A 53 -11.21 12.24 -12.16
N HIS A 54 -10.51 11.62 -11.21
CA HIS A 54 -9.05 11.42 -11.25
C HIS A 54 -8.62 9.95 -11.25
N ASN A 55 -9.54 9.01 -11.46
CA ASN A 55 -9.23 7.58 -11.43
C ASN A 55 -8.73 7.00 -12.77
N HIS A 56 -9.08 7.64 -13.90
CA HIS A 56 -8.76 7.15 -15.26
C HIS A 56 -8.46 8.31 -16.22
N GLY A 57 -7.75 8.01 -17.32
CA GLY A 57 -7.40 8.97 -18.37
C GLY A 57 -6.10 9.74 -18.12
N ASP A 58 -5.77 10.64 -19.04
CA ASP A 58 -4.50 11.39 -19.03
C ASP A 58 -4.35 12.33 -17.82
N GLU A 59 -5.47 12.68 -17.18
CA GLU A 59 -5.52 13.50 -15.97
C GLU A 59 -5.64 12.67 -14.68
N SER A 60 -5.48 11.35 -14.77
CA SER A 60 -5.53 10.47 -13.61
C SER A 60 -4.42 10.80 -12.61
N TRP A 61 -4.74 10.67 -11.33
CA TRP A 61 -3.77 10.89 -10.27
C TRP A 61 -3.00 9.62 -9.96
N SER A 62 -1.73 9.80 -9.62
CA SER A 62 -0.98 8.72 -9.00
C SER A 62 -1.52 8.42 -7.60
N CYS A 63 -1.36 7.19 -7.14
CA CYS A 63 -1.65 6.78 -5.78
C CYS A 63 -0.90 7.65 -4.77
N ARG A 64 0.31 8.13 -5.10
CA ARG A 64 1.02 9.08 -4.25
C ARG A 64 0.25 10.39 -4.10
N LYS A 65 -0.14 10.99 -5.22
CA LYS A 65 -0.91 12.25 -5.21
C LYS A 65 -2.22 12.08 -4.45
N TRP A 66 -2.87 10.91 -4.60
CA TRP A 66 -4.07 10.61 -3.85
C TRP A 66 -3.83 10.50 -2.33
N LEU A 67 -2.75 9.84 -1.88
CA LEU A 67 -2.37 9.80 -0.46
C LEU A 67 -2.15 11.21 0.09
N ASP A 68 -1.49 12.09 -0.68
CA ASP A 68 -1.26 13.48 -0.27
C ASP A 68 -2.59 14.23 -0.06
N HIS A 69 -3.57 14.07 -0.97
CA HIS A 69 -4.91 14.66 -0.82
C HIS A 69 -5.72 14.04 0.34
N MET A 70 -5.54 12.75 0.64
CA MET A 70 -6.16 12.14 1.83
C MET A 70 -5.58 12.68 3.13
N LEU A 71 -4.27 12.96 3.17
CA LEU A 71 -3.62 13.61 4.31
C LEU A 71 -4.10 15.06 4.48
N GLU A 72 -4.24 15.79 3.38
CA GLU A 72 -4.81 17.14 3.38
C GLU A 72 -6.26 17.14 3.89
N TRP A 73 -7.10 16.24 3.40
CA TRP A 73 -8.46 16.07 3.89
C TRP A 73 -8.49 15.81 5.40
N MET A 74 -7.61 14.96 5.93
CA MET A 74 -7.55 14.74 7.38
C MET A 74 -7.13 15.97 8.16
N LYS A 75 -6.18 16.76 7.64
CA LYS A 75 -5.75 18.01 8.26
C LYS A 75 -6.92 18.98 8.39
N GLU A 76 -7.79 19.03 7.40
CA GLU A 76 -8.94 19.94 7.35
C GLU A 76 -10.14 19.42 8.18
N ASN A 77 -10.32 18.10 8.27
CA ASN A 77 -11.56 17.49 8.77
C ASN A 77 -11.41 16.75 10.11
N LYS A 78 -10.19 16.58 10.63
CA LYS A 78 -9.94 15.91 11.92
C LYS A 78 -9.31 16.87 12.92
N PRO A 79 -9.45 16.61 14.24
CA PRO A 79 -8.73 17.37 15.25
C PRO A 79 -7.22 17.34 14.98
N ALA A 80 -6.52 18.44 15.24
CA ALA A 80 -5.08 18.56 14.98
C ALA A 80 -4.26 17.42 15.61
N ALA A 81 -4.59 17.03 16.85
CA ALA A 81 -3.93 15.92 17.53
C ALA A 81 -4.09 14.57 16.79
N VAL A 82 -5.25 14.33 16.17
CA VAL A 82 -5.49 13.11 15.37
C VAL A 82 -4.70 13.18 14.06
N TYR A 83 -4.73 14.32 13.37
CA TYR A 83 -3.96 14.52 12.15
C TYR A 83 -2.46 14.31 12.38
N GLU A 84 -1.89 14.93 13.41
CA GLU A 84 -0.45 14.82 13.72
C GLU A 84 -0.05 13.38 14.02
N ALA A 85 -0.83 12.66 14.83
CA ALA A 85 -0.55 11.25 15.15
C ALA A 85 -0.59 10.35 13.91
N VAL A 86 -1.54 10.59 12.99
CA VAL A 86 -1.60 9.81 11.76
C VAL A 86 -0.48 10.20 10.80
N ALA A 87 -0.19 11.48 10.64
CA ALA A 87 0.90 11.96 9.81
C ALA A 87 2.25 11.44 10.28
N GLU A 88 2.48 11.39 11.59
CA GLU A 88 3.66 10.77 12.19
C GLU A 88 3.74 9.27 11.86
N ARG A 89 2.64 8.53 12.01
CA ARG A 89 2.61 7.10 11.67
C ARG A 89 2.83 6.85 10.19
N VAL A 90 2.29 7.67 9.29
CA VAL A 90 2.55 7.57 7.85
C VAL A 90 4.03 7.78 7.56
N ARG A 91 4.66 8.83 8.13
CA ARG A 91 6.11 9.07 8.01
C ARG A 91 6.92 7.89 8.56
N ALA A 92 6.53 7.34 9.70
CA ALA A 92 7.21 6.18 10.30
C ALA A 92 7.12 4.93 9.40
N MET A 93 5.96 4.68 8.77
CA MET A 93 5.80 3.57 7.82
C MET A 93 6.58 3.79 6.52
N GLU A 94 6.73 5.03 6.07
CA GLU A 94 7.55 5.36 4.90
C GLU A 94 9.04 5.15 5.16
N ALA A 95 9.50 5.50 6.35
CA ALA A 95 10.89 5.36 6.80
C ALA A 95 11.25 3.94 7.27
N LYS A 96 10.26 3.06 7.46
CA LYS A 96 10.48 1.70 7.94
C LYS A 96 11.40 0.92 6.99
N PRO A 97 12.43 0.21 7.51
CA PRO A 97 13.29 -0.66 6.71
C PRO A 97 12.50 -1.68 5.91
N ILE A 98 12.98 -2.02 4.71
CA ILE A 98 12.28 -2.94 3.83
C ILE A 98 12.21 -4.35 4.43
N GLU A 99 13.24 -4.77 5.16
CA GLU A 99 13.32 -6.07 5.82
C GLU A 99 12.24 -6.23 6.89
N GLU A 100 11.92 -5.16 7.61
CA GLU A 100 10.82 -5.17 8.58
C GLU A 100 9.46 -5.26 7.88
N LEU A 101 9.29 -4.57 6.75
CA LEU A 101 8.07 -4.65 5.95
C LEU A 101 7.90 -6.04 5.33
N GLU A 102 8.98 -6.67 4.87
CA GLU A 102 8.96 -8.05 4.38
C GLU A 102 8.56 -9.04 5.48
N LYS A 103 9.12 -8.90 6.69
CA LYS A 103 8.70 -9.73 7.84
C LYS A 103 7.21 -9.55 8.16
N GLN A 104 6.71 -8.32 8.14
CA GLN A 104 5.30 -8.02 8.38
C GLN A 104 4.40 -8.62 7.29
N ALA A 105 4.73 -8.37 6.03
CA ALA A 105 4.00 -8.88 4.88
C ALA A 105 3.94 -10.41 4.84
N ALA A 106 5.03 -11.10 5.20
CA ALA A 106 5.11 -12.56 5.14
C ALA A 106 4.01 -13.27 5.97
N HIS A 107 3.56 -12.65 7.07
CA HIS A 107 2.46 -13.20 7.88
C HIS A 107 1.10 -13.21 7.17
N SER A 108 0.96 -12.44 6.10
CA SER A 108 -0.29 -12.30 5.34
C SER A 108 -0.29 -13.05 4.00
N LEU A 109 0.85 -13.59 3.59
CA LEU A 109 1.03 -14.30 2.32
C LEU A 109 0.79 -15.80 2.49
N SER A 110 0.29 -16.43 1.44
CA SER A 110 0.31 -17.89 1.33
C SER A 110 1.74 -18.41 1.11
N GLN A 111 1.95 -19.70 1.38
CA GLN A 111 3.26 -20.34 1.15
C GLN A 111 3.68 -20.29 -0.32
N GLU A 112 2.73 -20.43 -1.25
CA GLU A 112 2.99 -20.36 -2.69
C GLU A 112 3.43 -18.97 -3.15
N GLU A 113 2.75 -17.93 -2.68
CA GLU A 113 3.11 -16.52 -2.97
C GLU A 113 4.49 -16.20 -2.41
N LEU A 114 4.74 -16.59 -1.15
CA LEU A 114 6.03 -16.37 -0.49
C LEU A 114 7.16 -17.13 -1.22
N HIS A 115 6.92 -18.37 -1.63
CA HIS A 115 7.88 -19.16 -2.40
C HIS A 115 8.23 -18.47 -3.72
N THR A 116 7.21 -18.00 -4.46
CA THR A 116 7.39 -17.28 -5.74
C THR A 116 8.23 -16.01 -5.56
N LEU A 117 7.95 -15.22 -4.52
CA LEU A 117 8.70 -13.99 -4.22
C LEU A 117 10.15 -14.28 -3.83
N ARG A 118 10.39 -15.36 -3.07
CA ARG A 118 11.74 -15.79 -2.68
C ARG A 118 12.56 -16.25 -3.87
N GLN A 119 11.97 -16.99 -4.81
CA GLN A 119 12.64 -17.37 -6.06
C GLN A 119 13.09 -16.14 -6.87
N ALA A 120 12.30 -15.06 -6.84
CA ALA A 120 12.65 -13.79 -7.48
C ALA A 120 13.68 -12.95 -6.69
N GLY A 121 14.07 -13.39 -5.49
CA GLY A 121 15.08 -12.77 -4.66
C GLY A 121 14.56 -11.82 -3.58
N TYR A 122 13.25 -11.78 -3.32
CA TYR A 122 12.62 -11.01 -2.25
C TYR A 122 12.45 -11.82 -0.96
N PHE A 123 12.08 -11.19 0.17
CA PHE A 123 11.79 -11.88 1.44
C PHE A 123 12.94 -12.78 1.92
N ARG A 124 14.19 -12.42 1.62
CA ARG A 124 15.38 -13.22 2.00
C ARG A 124 15.58 -13.30 3.51
N CYS A 125 15.08 -12.30 4.23
CA CYS A 125 15.23 -12.16 5.68
C CYS A 125 14.12 -12.86 6.50
N VAL A 126 13.19 -13.54 5.82
CA VAL A 126 12.09 -14.27 6.46
C VAL A 126 12.43 -15.76 6.47
N ASP A 127 12.66 -16.28 7.67
CA ASP A 127 12.77 -17.72 7.90
C ASP A 127 11.36 -18.31 7.84
N VAL A 128 11.16 -19.25 6.91
CA VAL A 128 9.92 -20.04 6.88
C VAL A 128 10.16 -21.22 7.82
N PRO A 129 9.32 -21.45 8.84
CA PRO A 129 9.39 -22.69 9.59
C PRO A 129 9.18 -23.85 8.61
N GLU A 130 10.17 -24.73 8.50
CA GLU A 130 10.06 -25.95 7.71
C GLU A 130 8.97 -26.83 8.31
N GLY A 131 7.93 -27.12 7.51
CA GLY A 131 6.97 -28.19 7.77
C GLY A 131 5.58 -27.71 8.16
N GLU A 132 4.61 -27.95 7.28
CA GLU A 132 3.72 -29.12 7.44
C GLU A 132 3.63 -29.79 6.04
N GLU A 133 4.32 -30.94 5.90
CA GLU A 133 4.07 -31.92 4.82
C GLU A 133 2.69 -32.55 4.97
#